data_AF-A0AAP6ZHE2-F1
#
_entry.id   AF-A0AAP6ZHE2-F1
#
_cell.length_a   1.000
_cell.length_b   1.000
_cell.length_c   1.000
_cell.angle_alpha   90.00
_cell.angle_beta   90.00
_cell.angle_gamma   90.00
#
_symmetry.space_group_name_H-M   'P 1'
#
loop_
_entity.id
_entity.type
_entity.pdbx_description
1 polymer ?
#
loop_
_entity_poly.entity_id
_entity_poly.type
_entity_poly.pdbx_seq_one_letter_code
_entity_poly.pdbx_strand_id
1 'polypeptide(L)'
;MAAAFPAFSIVTLVTEQGDRIDISEQDHEYAPYFLSITTGSKTTKVDEYTVEGGPPIFNGMDEISLRNNPYLLVQITWDINHFDIKGTQYTSYLYKFENGSLIRETNLSQDNNLEGFSGYYSDGSTSEYKYDTLLKVKKYLLSTYEQ
;
A
#
# COMPACT_ATOMS: atom_id res chain seq x y z
N MET A 1 -19.91 16.63 13.01
CA MET A 1 -18.64 17.39 12.96
C MET A 1 -17.88 16.89 11.74
N ALA A 2 -17.57 17.75 10.77
CA ALA A 2 -16.68 17.40 9.68
C ALA A 2 -15.25 17.47 10.23
N ALA A 3 -14.56 16.33 10.29
CA ALA A 3 -13.13 16.35 10.55
C ALA A 3 -12.46 17.01 9.33
N ALA A 4 -12.07 18.27 9.48
CA ALA A 4 -11.12 18.88 8.57
C ALA A 4 -9.80 18.18 8.86
N PHE A 5 -9.33 17.32 7.95
CA PHE A 5 -8.01 16.72 8.01
C PHE A 5 -7.03 17.76 7.46
N PRO A 6 -6.21 18.46 8.27
CA PRO A 6 -5.09 19.21 7.75
C PRO A 6 -3.93 18.22 7.60
N ALA A 7 -4.04 17.34 6.61
CA ALA A 7 -3.01 16.35 6.36
C ALA A 7 -2.22 16.83 5.14
N PHE A 8 -0.92 17.08 5.33
CA PHE A 8 -0.03 17.21 4.20
C PHE A 8 -0.03 15.86 3.48
N SER A 9 -0.56 15.85 2.26
CA SER A 9 -0.47 14.67 1.42
C SER A 9 0.98 14.48 0.99
N ILE A 10 1.52 13.29 1.25
CA ILE A 10 2.86 12.92 0.79
C ILE A 10 2.84 12.51 -0.68
N VAL A 11 1.68 12.03 -1.15
CA VAL A 11 1.44 11.65 -2.55
C VAL A 11 -0.05 11.67 -2.85
N THR A 12 -0.37 12.11 -4.06
CA THR A 12 -1.73 12.17 -4.60
C THR A 12 -1.77 11.41 -5.94
N LEU A 13 -2.79 10.58 -6.13
CA LEU A 13 -3.21 10.02 -7.41
C LEU A 13 -4.60 10.56 -7.74
N VAL A 14 -4.81 10.97 -8.98
CA VAL A 14 -6.11 11.41 -9.48
C VAL A 14 -6.59 10.37 -10.47
N THR A 15 -7.74 9.77 -10.20
CA THR A 15 -8.33 8.76 -11.07
C THR A 15 -8.89 9.41 -12.34
N GLU A 16 -9.15 8.60 -13.38
CA GLU A 16 -9.80 9.10 -14.61
C GLU A 16 -11.18 9.74 -14.35
N GLN A 17 -11.84 9.34 -13.26
CA GLN A 17 -13.16 9.84 -12.85
C GLN A 17 -13.05 11.16 -12.06
N GLY A 18 -11.84 11.62 -11.76
CA GLY A 18 -11.56 12.84 -11.00
C GLY A 18 -11.60 12.64 -9.49
N ASP A 19 -11.66 11.40 -9.00
CA ASP A 19 -11.47 11.11 -7.58
C ASP A 19 -10.01 11.32 -7.20
N ARG A 20 -9.79 11.88 -6.02
CA ARG A 20 -8.43 12.12 -5.50
C ARG A 20 -8.11 11.10 -4.41
N ILE A 21 -7.01 10.40 -4.57
CA ILE A 21 -6.52 9.40 -3.61
C ILE A 21 -5.24 9.95 -3.02
N ASP A 22 -5.20 10.06 -1.70
CA ASP A 22 -4.06 10.63 -0.99
C ASP A 22 -3.52 9.64 0.04
N ILE A 23 -2.20 9.51 0.10
CA ILE A 23 -1.52 9.08 1.32
C ILE A 23 -1.12 10.35 2.06
N SER A 24 -1.47 10.44 3.34
CA SER A 24 -1.16 11.62 4.14
C SER A 24 -0.63 11.23 5.51
N GLU A 25 0.15 12.14 6.09
CA GLU A 25 0.62 12.02 7.47
C GLU A 25 -0.51 12.26 8.47
N GLN A 26 -0.44 11.58 9.61
CA GLN A 26 -1.28 11.84 10.77
C GLN A 26 -0.48 11.78 12.06
N ASP A 27 -0.94 12.54 13.05
CA ASP A 27 -0.37 12.54 14.40
C ASP A 27 -0.86 11.30 15.17
N HIS A 28 -0.31 10.14 14.79
CA HIS A 28 -0.57 8.85 15.43
C HIS A 28 0.70 8.01 15.52
N GLU A 29 1.17 7.78 16.76
CA GLU A 29 2.45 7.13 17.06
C GLU A 29 2.65 5.78 16.34
N TYR A 30 1.59 4.96 16.30
CA TYR A 30 1.67 3.60 15.73
C TYR A 30 1.20 3.50 14.29
N ALA A 31 0.73 4.60 13.68
CA ALA A 31 0.18 4.62 12.34
C ALA A 31 0.38 5.99 11.68
N PRO A 32 1.62 6.37 11.34
CA PRO A 32 1.92 7.74 10.93
C PRO A 32 1.33 8.12 9.57
N TYR A 33 0.88 7.16 8.75
CA TYR A 33 0.22 7.43 7.48
C TYR A 33 -1.16 6.80 7.38
N PHE A 34 -2.02 7.44 6.60
CA PHE A 34 -3.32 6.88 6.20
C PHE A 34 -3.59 7.10 4.72
N LEU A 35 -4.38 6.19 4.16
CA LEU A 35 -4.96 6.29 2.83
C LEU A 35 -6.33 6.97 2.93
N SER A 36 -6.61 7.89 2.01
CA SER A 36 -7.94 8.50 1.89
C SER A 36 -8.34 8.69 0.43
N ILE A 37 -9.66 8.75 0.21
CA ILE A 37 -10.27 9.08 -1.07
C ILE A 37 -11.17 10.30 -0.91
N THR A 38 -11.07 11.23 -1.86
CA THR A 38 -11.95 12.38 -2.01
C THR A 38 -12.78 12.19 -3.28
N THR A 39 -14.08 12.01 -3.09
CA THR A 39 -15.08 11.94 -4.16
C THR A 39 -15.99 13.16 -4.06
N GLY A 40 -15.94 14.02 -5.07
CA GLY A 40 -16.60 15.33 -5.05
C GLY A 40 -16.06 16.20 -3.91
N SER A 41 -16.90 16.51 -2.92
CA SER A 41 -16.54 17.32 -1.75
C SER A 41 -16.27 16.50 -0.48
N LYS A 42 -16.39 15.17 -0.55
CA LYS A 42 -16.30 14.29 0.62
C LYS A 42 -14.99 13.53 0.61
N THR A 43 -14.18 13.74 1.64
CA THR A 43 -12.99 12.93 1.93
C THR A 43 -13.33 11.85 2.94
N THR A 44 -12.93 10.61 2.66
CA THR A 44 -13.12 9.45 3.53
C THR A 44 -11.77 8.78 3.75
N LYS A 45 -11.43 8.52 5.01
CA LYS A 45 -10.27 7.71 5.38
C LYS A 45 -10.58 6.24 5.09
N VAL A 46 -9.66 5.57 4.41
CA VAL A 46 -9.82 4.22 3.87
C VAL A 46 -9.06 3.20 4.72
N ASP A 47 -7.79 3.50 5.01
CA ASP A 47 -6.89 2.59 5.72
C ASP A 47 -5.77 3.35 6.43
N GLU A 48 -5.05 2.65 7.31
CA GLU A 48 -3.92 3.16 8.06
C GLU A 48 -2.72 2.24 7.91
N TYR A 49 -1.52 2.81 7.86
CA TYR A 49 -0.27 2.07 7.74
C TYR A 49 0.48 2.12 9.06
N THR A 50 0.60 0.96 9.70
CA THR A 50 1.18 0.82 11.03
C THR A 50 2.71 0.79 11.00
N VAL A 51 3.31 1.07 12.16
CA VAL A 51 4.74 0.86 12.42
C VAL A 51 4.99 -0.64 12.61
N GLU A 52 5.88 -1.22 11.80
CA GLU A 52 6.27 -2.63 11.87
C GLU A 52 7.81 -2.71 11.96
N GLY A 53 8.36 -2.72 13.17
CA GLY A 53 9.81 -2.62 13.42
C GLY A 53 10.41 -1.24 13.19
N GLY A 54 9.95 -0.53 12.16
CA GLY A 54 10.26 0.88 11.86
C GLY A 54 9.04 1.62 11.32
N PRO A 55 9.15 2.93 11.04
CA PRO A 55 8.10 3.67 10.36
C PRO A 55 7.82 3.10 8.96
N PRO A 56 6.56 3.03 8.51
CA PRO A 56 6.25 2.70 7.12
C PRO A 56 6.93 3.69 6.16
N ILE A 57 7.19 3.26 4.94
CA ILE A 57 7.73 4.08 3.86
C ILE A 57 6.88 3.81 2.62
N PHE A 58 6.34 4.86 2.01
CA PHE A 58 5.55 4.72 0.80
C PHE A 58 6.46 4.38 -0.40
N ASN A 59 6.15 3.29 -1.09
CA ASN A 59 6.93 2.78 -2.23
C ASN A 59 6.17 2.82 -3.57
N GLY A 60 5.01 3.46 -3.61
CA GLY A 60 4.25 3.71 -4.83
C GLY A 60 2.78 3.31 -4.75
N MET A 61 1.97 3.91 -5.61
CA MET A 61 0.59 3.52 -5.84
C MET A 61 0.21 3.69 -7.31
N ASP A 62 -0.70 2.85 -7.80
CA ASP A 62 -1.17 2.89 -9.18
C ASP A 62 -2.54 2.22 -9.32
N GLU A 63 -3.28 2.61 -10.34
CA GLU A 63 -4.54 1.97 -10.72
C GLU A 63 -4.26 0.75 -11.61
N ILE A 64 -4.96 -0.35 -11.30
CA ILE A 64 -4.90 -1.60 -12.07
C ILE A 64 -6.32 -2.14 -12.27
N SER A 65 -6.51 -2.96 -13.30
CA SER A 65 -7.76 -3.69 -13.52
C SER A 65 -7.47 -5.17 -13.42
N LEU A 66 -8.22 -5.90 -12.58
CA LEU A 66 -8.10 -7.35 -12.45
C LEU A 66 -9.48 -7.97 -12.74
N ARG A 67 -9.57 -8.82 -13.77
CA ARG A 67 -10.85 -9.39 -14.26
C ARG A 67 -11.93 -8.33 -14.51
N ASN A 68 -11.56 -7.22 -15.13
CA ASN A 68 -12.42 -6.04 -15.37
C ASN A 68 -12.92 -5.32 -14.10
N ASN A 69 -12.37 -5.63 -12.93
CA ASN A 69 -12.65 -4.87 -11.71
C ASN A 69 -11.49 -3.90 -11.44
N PRO A 70 -11.76 -2.60 -11.26
CA PRO A 70 -10.74 -1.62 -10.92
C PRO A 70 -10.27 -1.77 -9.47
N TYR A 71 -8.96 -1.69 -9.27
CA TYR A 71 -8.28 -1.70 -7.98
C TYR A 71 -7.23 -0.58 -7.91
N LEU A 72 -7.03 -0.05 -6.72
CA LEU A 72 -5.84 0.69 -6.34
C LEU A 72 -4.83 -0.29 -5.75
N LEU A 73 -3.63 -0.31 -6.30
CA LEU A 73 -2.46 -1.00 -5.75
C LEU A 73 -1.63 0.01 -4.98
N VAL A 74 -1.27 -0.29 -3.74
CA VAL A 74 -0.37 0.52 -2.91
C VAL A 74 0.73 -0.38 -2.37
N GLN A 75 1.99 0.03 -2.46
CA GLN A 75 3.11 -0.68 -1.84
C GLN A 75 3.72 0.16 -0.72
N ILE A 76 3.86 -0.46 0.45
CA ILE A 76 4.51 0.11 1.63
C ILE A 76 5.68 -0.79 2.01
N THR A 77 6.75 -0.17 2.49
CA THR A 77 7.94 -0.88 2.97
C THR A 77 8.30 -0.47 4.38
N TRP A 78 9.02 -1.34 5.09
CA TRP A 78 9.55 -1.06 6.43
C TRP A 78 11.02 -1.48 6.49
N ASP A 79 11.85 -0.60 7.04
CA ASP A 79 13.23 -0.95 7.37
C ASP A 79 13.24 -1.77 8.66
N ILE A 80 13.58 -3.05 8.53
CA ILE A 80 13.69 -3.98 9.64
C ILE A 80 15.14 -4.02 10.10
N ASN A 81 15.36 -3.70 11.37
CA ASN A 81 16.67 -3.79 11.99
C ASN A 81 16.54 -4.48 13.35
N HIS A 82 16.56 -5.81 13.32
CA HIS A 82 16.53 -6.65 14.50
C HIS A 82 17.86 -7.40 14.65
N PHE A 83 18.07 -8.09 15.77
CA PHE A 83 19.36 -8.73 16.05
C PHE A 83 19.64 -9.93 15.13
N ASP A 84 18.59 -10.58 14.64
CA ASP A 84 18.62 -11.80 13.83
C ASP A 84 18.34 -11.54 12.34
N ILE A 85 17.70 -10.43 11.98
CA ILE A 85 17.32 -10.07 10.61
C ILE A 85 17.47 -8.56 10.37
N LYS A 86 18.05 -8.20 9.22
CA LYS A 86 18.18 -6.81 8.78
C LYS A 86 17.90 -6.67 7.29
N GLY A 87 17.06 -5.71 6.92
CA GLY A 87 16.68 -5.49 5.54
C GLY A 87 15.36 -4.72 5.42
N THR A 88 14.67 -4.93 4.30
CA THR A 88 13.42 -4.23 3.98
C THR A 88 12.30 -5.24 3.84
N GLN A 89 11.23 -5.04 4.61
CA GLN A 89 9.95 -5.72 4.43
C GLN A 89 9.12 -4.96 3.39
N TYR A 90 8.51 -5.67 2.47
CA TYR A 90 7.63 -5.14 1.43
C TYR A 90 6.24 -5.71 1.65
N THR A 91 5.22 -4.87 1.58
CA THR A 91 3.81 -5.30 1.59
C THR A 91 3.02 -4.49 0.56
N SER A 92 2.26 -5.20 -0.26
CA SER A 92 1.43 -4.62 -1.31
C SER A 92 -0.04 -4.83 -0.95
N TYR A 93 -0.79 -3.74 -0.88
CA TYR A 93 -2.20 -3.71 -0.56
C TYR A 93 -3.02 -3.47 -1.83
N LEU A 94 -4.14 -4.18 -1.94
CA LEU A 94 -5.13 -3.96 -2.97
C LEU A 94 -6.38 -3.36 -2.34
N TYR A 95 -6.92 -2.33 -2.98
CA TYR A 95 -8.18 -1.71 -2.60
C TYR A 95 -9.11 -1.75 -3.80
N LYS A 96 -10.24 -2.41 -3.66
CA LYS A 96 -11.27 -2.47 -4.70
C LYS A 96 -12.02 -1.14 -4.74
N PHE A 97 -12.22 -0.62 -5.94
CA PHE A 97 -13.18 0.47 -6.14
C PHE A 97 -14.60 -0.10 -6.17
N GLU A 98 -15.44 0.34 -5.23
CA GLU A 98 -16.83 -0.11 -5.14
C GLU A 98 -17.73 1.06 -4.73
N ASN A 99 -18.70 1.41 -5.58
CA ASN A 99 -19.71 2.46 -5.31
C ASN A 99 -19.12 3.81 -4.85
N GLY A 100 -18.02 4.26 -5.48
CA GLY A 100 -17.35 5.52 -5.12
C GLY A 100 -16.60 5.46 -3.78
N SER A 101 -16.26 4.26 -3.32
CA SER A 101 -15.43 4.02 -2.14
C SER A 101 -14.27 3.08 -2.50
N LEU A 102 -13.22 3.15 -1.69
CA LEU A 102 -12.13 2.18 -1.70
C LEU A 102 -12.32 1.21 -0.54
N ILE A 103 -12.27 -0.08 -0.81
CA ILE A 103 -12.42 -1.14 0.19
C ILE A 103 -11.21 -2.05 0.09
N ARG A 104 -10.51 -2.27 1.20
CA ARG A 104 -9.36 -3.17 1.24
C ARG A 104 -9.77 -4.59 0.83
N GLU A 105 -9.12 -5.13 -0.20
CA GLU A 105 -9.39 -6.47 -0.72
C GLU A 105 -8.65 -7.49 0.14
N THR A 106 -9.39 -8.20 1.00
CA THR A 106 -8.80 -9.16 1.94
C THR A 106 -8.55 -10.53 1.30
N ASN A 107 -9.24 -10.91 0.22
CA ASN A 107 -9.09 -12.24 -0.36
C ASN A 107 -7.79 -12.36 -1.17
N LEU A 108 -7.48 -11.36 -2.01
CA LEU A 108 -6.23 -11.32 -2.77
C LEU A 108 -5.02 -10.98 -1.89
N SER A 109 -5.25 -10.32 -0.75
CA SER A 109 -4.19 -10.05 0.23
C SER A 109 -3.57 -11.31 0.85
N GLN A 110 -4.16 -12.50 0.65
CA GLN A 110 -3.58 -13.79 1.08
C GLN A 110 -2.55 -14.36 0.09
N ASP A 111 -2.31 -13.69 -1.04
CA ASP A 111 -1.27 -14.10 -1.97
C ASP A 111 0.11 -13.79 -1.37
N ASN A 112 0.87 -14.84 -1.08
CA ASN A 112 2.23 -14.77 -0.52
C ASN A 112 3.21 -13.98 -1.41
N ASN A 113 2.87 -13.68 -2.67
CA ASN A 113 3.68 -12.84 -3.53
C ASN A 113 3.42 -11.35 -3.35
N LEU A 114 2.47 -10.92 -2.51
CA LEU A 114 2.21 -9.51 -2.20
C LEU A 114 2.99 -9.00 -0.99
N GLU A 115 3.62 -9.90 -0.24
CA GLU A 115 4.54 -9.58 0.84
C GLU A 115 5.87 -10.30 0.66
N GLY A 116 6.93 -9.74 1.22
CA GLY A 116 8.22 -10.42 1.25
C GLY A 116 9.33 -9.55 1.79
N PHE A 117 10.51 -10.15 1.91
CA PHE A 117 11.65 -9.55 2.58
C PHE A 117 12.91 -9.61 1.72
N SER A 118 13.63 -8.49 1.65
CA SER A 118 14.98 -8.42 1.07
C SER A 118 15.99 -8.02 2.15
N GLY A 119 17.00 -8.84 2.38
CA GLY A 119 17.98 -8.58 3.42
C GLY A 119 18.79 -9.80 3.80
N TYR A 120 19.33 -9.79 5.01
CA TYR A 120 20.20 -10.83 5.52
C TYR A 120 19.80 -11.25 6.94
N TYR A 121 20.09 -12.51 7.23
CA TYR A 121 19.86 -13.14 8.52
C TYR A 121 21.20 -13.32 9.25
N SER A 122 21.13 -13.43 10.57
CA SER A 122 22.30 -13.62 11.44
C SER A 122 23.07 -14.92 11.19
N ASP A 123 22.44 -15.93 10.58
CA ASP A 123 23.08 -17.17 10.14
C ASP A 123 23.89 -17.01 8.83
N GLY A 124 23.90 -15.81 8.25
CA GLY A 124 24.59 -15.46 7.00
C GLY A 124 23.78 -15.74 5.75
N SER A 125 22.56 -16.26 5.86
CA SER A 125 21.65 -16.40 4.71
C SER A 125 21.11 -15.03 4.26
N THR A 126 20.70 -14.95 3.01
CA THR A 126 20.13 -13.74 2.40
C THR A 126 18.80 -14.07 1.74
N SER A 127 17.86 -13.14 1.79
CA SER A 127 16.61 -13.18 1.04
C SER A 127 16.57 -12.02 0.05
N GLU A 128 16.01 -12.27 -1.12
CA GLU A 128 15.72 -11.25 -2.11
C GLU A 128 14.27 -11.39 -2.56
N TYR A 129 13.46 -10.39 -2.24
CA TYR A 129 12.08 -10.36 -2.65
C TYR A 129 11.96 -9.89 -4.10
N LYS A 130 11.37 -10.76 -4.93
CA LYS A 130 11.27 -10.56 -6.38
C LYS A 130 10.42 -9.34 -6.78
N TYR A 131 9.46 -8.93 -5.95
CA TYR A 131 8.49 -7.87 -6.26
C TYR A 131 8.73 -6.58 -5.43
N ASP A 132 10.00 -6.24 -5.23
CA ASP A 132 10.50 -5.05 -4.52
C ASP A 132 10.03 -3.66 -5.03
N THR A 133 9.26 -3.61 -6.11
CA THR A 133 8.81 -2.38 -6.75
C THR A 133 7.38 -2.52 -7.22
N LEU A 134 6.64 -1.42 -7.16
CA LEU A 134 5.24 -1.36 -7.59
C LEU A 134 5.03 -1.91 -9.00
N LEU A 135 5.93 -1.60 -9.95
CA LEU A 135 5.86 -2.10 -11.32
C LEU A 135 5.99 -3.62 -11.41
N LYS A 136 6.85 -4.25 -10.60
CA LYS A 136 7.01 -5.70 -10.58
C LYS A 136 5.77 -6.38 -9.98
N VAL A 137 5.20 -5.81 -8.91
CA VAL A 137 3.94 -6.29 -8.32
C VAL A 137 2.79 -6.16 -9.32
N LYS A 138 2.66 -5.00 -9.98
CA LYS A 138 1.65 -4.76 -11.02
C LYS A 138 1.75 -5.81 -12.13
N LYS A 139 2.94 -6.04 -12.69
CA LYS A 139 3.15 -7.07 -13.73
C LYS A 139 2.74 -8.47 -13.26
N TYR A 140 3.10 -8.83 -12.04
CA TYR A 140 2.71 -10.11 -11.45
C TYR A 140 1.19 -10.26 -11.36
N LEU A 141 0.52 -9.28 -10.73
CA LEU A 141 -0.93 -9.29 -10.54
C LEU A 141 -1.69 -9.39 -11.87
N LEU A 142 -1.29 -8.60 -12.86
CA LEU A 142 -1.90 -8.64 -14.19
C LEU A 142 -1.71 -10.03 -14.83
N SER A 143 -0.50 -10.59 -14.78
CA SER A 143 -0.23 -11.92 -15.35
C SER A 143 -0.98 -13.07 -14.68
N THR A 144 -1.24 -12.96 -13.38
CA THR A 144 -1.85 -14.02 -12.55
C THR A 144 -3.37 -13.93 -12.53
N TYR A 145 -3.93 -12.71 -12.53
CA TYR A 145 -5.34 -12.48 -12.25
C TYR A 145 -6.12 -11.79 -13.38
N GLU A 146 -5.50 -11.29 -14.46
CA GLU A 146 -6.27 -10.79 -15.63
C GLU A 146 -6.81 -11.92 -16.54
N GLN A 147 -6.46 -13.17 -16.28
CA GLN A 147 -6.97 -14.32 -17.05
C GLN A 147 -8.42 -14.68 -16.71
#